data_AF-A0AAX2AEZ6-F1
#
_entry.id   AF-A0AAX2AEZ6-F1
#
_cell.length_a   1.000
_cell.length_b   1.000
_cell.length_c   1.000
_cell.angle_alpha   90.00
_cell.angle_beta   90.00
_cell.angle_gamma   90.00
#
_symmetry.space_group_name_H-M   'P 1'
#
loop_
_entity.id
_entity.type
_entity.pdbx_description
1 polymer ?
#
loop_
_entity_poly.entity_id
_entity_poly.type
_entity_poly.pdbx_seq_one_letter_code
_entity_poly.pdbx_strand_id
1 'polypeptide(L)'
;MSYEEIFILGWLANILMLFINIVVVFSVVRTNEVAKLKEQSLALEELKKEYDKYYPYHKQMAIIAYFLPFTGFFRVGFRLFEMFLFLSKNKDANVYNFIEYKYTQDIKKAKNS
;
A
#
# COMPACT_ATOMS: atom_id res chain seq x y z
N MET A 1 -17.09 -26.36 8.51
CA MET A 1 -16.80 -25.32 7.51
C MET A 1 -16.46 -26.00 6.20
N SER A 2 -17.19 -25.72 5.13
CA SER A 2 -16.97 -26.30 3.80
C SER A 2 -15.89 -25.53 3.03
N TYR A 3 -15.38 -26.12 1.95
CA TYR A 3 -14.42 -25.45 1.06
C TYR A 3 -15.03 -24.18 0.45
N GLU A 4 -16.30 -24.23 0.04
CA GLU A 4 -17.02 -23.09 -0.54
C GLU A 4 -17.13 -21.92 0.46
N GLU A 5 -17.38 -22.22 1.74
CA GLU A 5 -17.43 -21.23 2.81
C GLU A 5 -16.05 -20.55 3.01
N ILE A 6 -14.96 -21.32 2.99
CA ILE A 6 -13.58 -20.78 3.08
C ILE A 6 -13.28 -19.89 1.87
N PHE A 7 -13.68 -20.34 0.68
CA PHE A 7 -13.48 -19.59 -0.56
C PHE A 7 -14.18 -18.23 -0.50
N ILE A 8 -15.47 -18.21 -0.15
CA ILE A 8 -16.26 -16.98 0.02
C ILE A 8 -15.63 -16.07 1.08
N LEU A 9 -15.19 -16.63 2.20
CA LEU A 9 -14.54 -15.89 3.27
C LEU A 9 -13.27 -15.18 2.79
N GLY A 10 -12.48 -15.82 1.91
CA GLY A 10 -11.30 -15.21 1.32
C GLY A 10 -11.60 -13.98 0.46
N TRP A 11 -12.72 -13.98 -0.26
CA TRP A 11 -13.17 -12.81 -1.03
C TRP A 11 -13.71 -11.70 -0.12
N LEU A 12 -14.47 -12.06 0.91
CA LEU A 12 -14.93 -11.11 1.93
C LEU A 12 -13.75 -10.43 2.64
N ALA A 13 -12.69 -11.19 2.95
CA ALA A 13 -11.47 -10.65 3.53
C ALA A 13 -10.75 -9.67 2.58
N ASN A 14 -10.70 -9.97 1.28
CA ASN A 14 -10.17 -9.02 0.28
C ASN A 14 -10.98 -7.71 0.23
N ILE A 15 -12.31 -7.81 0.26
CA ILE A 15 -13.22 -6.65 0.28
C ILE A 15 -12.99 -5.83 1.55
N LEU A 16 -12.88 -6.47 2.72
CA LEU A 16 -12.58 -5.79 3.97
C LEU A 16 -11.29 -4.97 3.88
N MET A 17 -10.23 -5.54 3.28
CA MET A 17 -8.98 -4.81 3.13
C MET A 17 -9.07 -3.61 2.18
N LEU A 18 -9.93 -3.68 1.16
CA LEU A 18 -10.20 -2.53 0.30
C LEU A 18 -10.76 -1.37 1.14
N PHE A 19 -11.75 -1.64 2.00
CA PHE A 19 -12.31 -0.64 2.91
C PHE A 19 -11.28 -0.09 3.90
N ILE A 20 -10.44 -0.95 4.48
CA ILE A 20 -9.38 -0.50 5.40
C ILE A 20 -8.39 0.43 4.69
N ASN A 21 -7.97 0.10 3.46
CA ASN A 21 -7.11 1.00 2.68
C ASN A 21 -7.78 2.36 2.43
N ILE A 22 -9.07 2.37 2.12
CA ILE A 22 -9.84 3.61 1.94
C ILE A 22 -9.84 4.43 3.22
N VAL A 23 -10.05 3.81 4.39
CA VAL A 23 -9.98 4.48 5.69
C VAL A 23 -8.60 5.09 5.93
N VAL A 24 -7.51 4.39 5.59
CA VAL A 24 -6.15 4.95 5.69
C VAL A 24 -6.00 6.18 4.82
N VAL A 25 -6.43 6.12 3.55
CA VAL A 25 -6.38 7.29 2.64
C VAL A 25 -7.19 8.45 3.20
N PHE A 26 -8.42 8.22 3.66
CA PHE A 26 -9.24 9.26 4.27
C PHE A 26 -8.59 9.86 5.51
N SER A 27 -7.93 9.05 6.34
CA SER A 27 -7.21 9.55 7.51
C SER A 27 -6.11 10.54 7.11
N VAL A 28 -5.31 10.22 6.08
CA VAL A 28 -4.25 11.08 5.56
C VAL A 28 -4.79 12.38 4.97
N VAL A 29 -5.86 12.30 4.19
CA VAL A 29 -6.49 13.49 3.58
C VAL A 29 -7.07 14.42 4.64
N ARG A 30 -7.66 13.87 5.70
CA ARG A 30 -8.29 14.66 6.77
C ARG A 30 -7.25 15.36 7.68
N THR A 31 -6.09 14.76 7.89
CA THR A 31 -5.07 15.28 8.83
C THR A 31 -4.08 16.26 8.22
N ASN A 32 -4.02 16.40 6.89
CA ASN A 32 -3.03 17.23 6.21
C ASN A 32 -3.69 18.39 5.46
N GLU A 33 -3.01 19.53 5.42
CA GLU A 33 -3.43 20.67 4.62
C GLU A 33 -3.30 20.39 3.12
N VAL A 34 -4.18 20.99 2.31
CA VAL A 34 -4.24 20.79 0.85
C VAL A 34 -2.90 21.10 0.17
N ALA A 35 -2.23 22.19 0.59
CA ALA A 35 -0.93 22.58 0.04
C ALA A 35 0.14 21.50 0.28
N LYS A 36 0.21 20.98 1.51
CA LYS A 36 1.14 19.91 1.90
C LYS A 36 0.85 18.60 1.17
N LEU A 37 -0.43 18.24 1.01
CA LEU A 37 -0.83 17.06 0.24
C LEU A 37 -0.41 17.16 -1.24
N LYS A 38 -0.47 18.36 -1.83
CA LYS A 38 -0.06 18.59 -3.21
C LYS A 38 1.44 18.39 -3.37
N GLU A 39 2.24 18.98 -2.49
CA GLU A 39 3.70 18.81 -2.48
C GLU A 39 4.10 17.34 -2.34
N GLN A 40 3.52 16.65 -1.34
CA GLN A 40 3.73 15.22 -1.12
C GLN A 40 3.33 14.37 -2.32
N SER A 41 2.23 14.72 -2.99
CA SER A 41 1.77 13.99 -4.18
C SER A 41 2.74 14.13 -5.34
N LEU A 42 3.33 15.32 -5.54
CA LEU A 42 4.33 15.55 -6.59
C LEU A 42 5.60 14.74 -6.33
N ALA A 43 6.12 14.77 -5.10
CA ALA A 43 7.29 13.98 -4.72
C ALA A 43 7.05 12.47 -4.92
N LEU A 44 5.87 11.96 -4.52
CA LEU A 44 5.51 10.56 -4.75
C LEU A 44 5.31 10.22 -6.23
N GLU A 45 4.90 11.18 -7.06
CA GLU A 45 4.74 10.96 -8.50
C GLU A 45 6.09 10.69 -9.16
N GLU A 46 7.12 11.43 -8.79
CA GLU A 46 8.49 11.21 -9.28
C GLU A 46 9.02 9.83 -8.88
N LEU A 47 8.85 9.45 -7.61
CA LEU A 47 9.22 8.13 -7.12
C LEU A 47 8.45 7.01 -7.83
N LYS A 48 7.15 7.21 -8.09
CA LYS A 48 6.35 6.25 -8.86
C LYS A 48 6.83 6.12 -10.30
N LYS A 49 7.16 7.22 -10.96
CA LYS A 49 7.71 7.20 -12.33
C LYS A 49 9.03 6.45 -12.38
N GLU A 50 9.88 6.60 -11.38
CA GLU A 50 11.13 5.84 -11.29
C GLU A 50 10.87 4.35 -11.00
N TYR A 51 9.99 4.04 -10.06
CA TYR A 51 9.59 2.66 -9.75
C TYR A 51 9.00 1.94 -10.96
N ASP A 52 8.17 2.62 -11.75
CA ASP A 52 7.53 2.07 -12.95
C ASP A 52 8.55 1.63 -14.02
N LYS A 53 9.76 2.20 -14.03
CA LYS A 53 10.85 1.73 -14.92
C LYS A 53 11.33 0.33 -14.58
N TYR A 54 11.36 -0.01 -13.29
CA TYR A 54 11.82 -1.31 -12.80
C TYR A 54 10.67 -2.33 -12.71
N TYR A 55 9.43 -1.86 -12.46
CA TYR A 55 8.26 -2.70 -12.23
C TYR A 55 7.06 -2.26 -13.08
N PRO A 56 7.13 -2.36 -14.43
CA PRO A 56 6.12 -1.79 -15.33
C PRO A 56 4.72 -2.43 -15.19
N TYR A 57 4.65 -3.71 -14.80
CA TYR A 57 3.40 -4.46 -14.71
C TYR A 57 2.81 -4.58 -13.30
N HIS A 58 3.37 -3.86 -12.32
CA HIS A 58 2.99 -4.04 -10.91
C HIS A 58 1.52 -3.69 -10.63
N LYS A 59 0.92 -2.76 -11.41
CA LYS A 59 -0.49 -2.33 -11.27
C LYS A 59 -1.43 -3.45 -11.73
N GLN A 60 -1.16 -4.03 -12.89
CA GLN A 60 -1.92 -5.15 -13.45
C GLN A 60 -1.80 -6.37 -12.53
N MET A 61 -0.58 -6.68 -12.07
CA MET A 61 -0.35 -7.76 -11.10
C MET A 61 -1.08 -7.52 -9.77
N ALA A 62 -1.21 -6.26 -9.34
CA ALA A 62 -2.00 -5.93 -8.17
C ALA A 62 -3.49 -6.22 -8.36
N ILE A 63 -4.05 -5.84 -9.51
CA ILE A 63 -5.45 -6.11 -9.85
C ILE A 63 -5.69 -7.63 -9.92
N ILE A 64 -4.83 -8.36 -10.64
CA ILE A 64 -4.91 -9.82 -10.76
C ILE A 64 -4.86 -10.49 -9.38
N ALA A 65 -3.99 -10.00 -8.49
CA ALA A 65 -3.91 -10.54 -7.14
C ALA A 65 -5.27 -10.52 -6.44
N TYR A 66 -6.05 -9.45 -6.52
CA TYR A 66 -7.36 -9.35 -5.87
C TYR A 66 -8.41 -10.36 -6.38
N PHE A 67 -8.20 -10.98 -7.54
CA PHE A 67 -9.07 -12.06 -8.05
C PHE A 67 -8.79 -13.43 -7.42
N LEU A 68 -7.75 -13.54 -6.58
CA LEU A 68 -7.46 -14.73 -5.80
C LEU A 68 -7.96 -14.53 -4.36
N PRO A 69 -8.60 -15.54 -3.74
CA PRO A 69 -9.05 -15.41 -2.35
C PRO A 69 -7.85 -15.17 -1.41
N PHE A 70 -8.04 -14.36 -0.37
CA PHE A 70 -7.06 -14.00 0.67
C PHE A 70 -5.80 -13.22 0.25
N THR A 71 -5.45 -13.12 -1.02
CA THR A 71 -4.24 -12.41 -1.46
C THR A 71 -4.28 -10.92 -1.12
N GLY A 72 -5.43 -10.26 -1.31
CA GLY A 72 -5.66 -8.88 -0.90
C GLY A 72 -5.57 -8.74 0.62
N PHE A 73 -6.16 -9.70 1.35
CA PHE A 73 -6.03 -9.81 2.80
C PHE A 73 -4.58 -9.79 3.28
N PHE A 74 -3.78 -10.76 2.85
CA PHE A 74 -2.39 -10.85 3.28
C PHE A 74 -1.56 -9.67 2.77
N ARG A 75 -1.69 -9.30 1.49
CA ARG A 75 -0.89 -8.22 0.90
C ARG A 75 -1.10 -6.88 1.61
N VAL A 76 -2.35 -6.51 1.88
CA VAL A 76 -2.66 -5.26 2.56
C VAL A 76 -2.39 -5.40 4.06
N GLY A 77 -2.73 -6.52 4.66
CA GLY A 77 -2.49 -6.79 6.08
C GLY A 77 -1.01 -6.65 6.45
N PHE A 78 -0.12 -7.27 5.67
CA PHE A 78 1.32 -7.12 5.88
C PHE A 78 1.80 -5.67 5.70
N ARG A 79 1.29 -4.95 4.70
CA ARG A 79 1.63 -3.52 4.50
C ARG A 79 1.17 -2.64 5.66
N LEU A 80 -0.02 -2.87 6.20
CA LEU A 80 -0.53 -2.14 7.36
C LEU A 80 0.29 -2.46 8.60
N PHE A 81 0.67 -3.72 8.78
CA PHE A 81 1.54 -4.13 9.88
C PHE A 81 2.93 -3.48 9.78
N GLU A 82 3.55 -3.50 8.60
CA GLU A 82 4.81 -2.78 8.34
C GLU A 82 4.68 -1.28 8.61
N MET A 83 3.59 -0.65 8.13
CA MET A 83 3.31 0.76 8.35
C MET A 83 3.16 1.06 9.84
N PHE A 84 2.40 0.26 10.58
CA PHE A 84 2.24 0.39 12.02
C PHE A 84 3.59 0.31 12.74
N LEU A 85 4.42 -0.69 12.40
CA LEU A 85 5.75 -0.81 12.97
C LEU A 85 6.64 0.39 12.63
N PHE A 86 6.60 0.86 11.38
CA PHE A 86 7.37 2.02 10.94
C PHE A 86 6.97 3.28 11.73
N LEU A 87 5.67 3.57 11.83
CA LEU A 87 5.17 4.73 12.55
C LEU A 87 5.41 4.63 14.06
N SER A 88 5.37 3.41 14.63
CA SER A 88 5.66 3.19 16.06
C SER A 88 7.13 3.49 16.42
N LYS A 89 8.06 3.22 15.49
CA LYS A 89 9.50 3.40 15.70
C LYS A 89 9.99 4.80 15.35
N ASN A 90 9.37 5.45 14.37
CA ASN A 90 9.76 6.76 13.89
C ASN A 90 8.79 7.82 14.44
N LYS A 91 9.19 8.47 15.53
CA LYS A 91 8.45 9.62 16.09
C LYS A 91 8.37 10.71 15.02
N ASP A 92 7.21 11.36 14.92
CA ASP A 92 6.86 12.38 13.92
C ASP A 92 6.72 11.90 12.47
N ALA A 93 6.89 10.59 12.21
CA ALA A 93 6.61 10.04 10.90
C ALA A 93 5.11 9.93 10.63
N ASN A 94 4.73 10.11 9.37
CA ASN A 94 3.37 9.94 8.90
C ASN A 94 3.31 8.90 7.76
N VAL A 95 2.09 8.64 7.28
CA VAL A 95 1.85 7.68 6.19
C VAL A 95 2.61 8.05 4.92
N TYR A 96 2.78 9.34 4.62
CA TYR A 96 3.59 9.79 3.48
C TYR A 96 5.05 9.32 3.62
N ASN A 97 5.68 9.55 4.78
CA ASN A 97 7.07 9.13 5.03
C ASN A 97 7.25 7.61 4.89
N PHE A 98 6.25 6.83 5.31
CA PHE A 98 6.26 5.38 5.13
C PHE A 98 6.21 4.99 3.64
N ILE A 99 5.32 5.63 2.86
CA ILE A 99 5.18 5.36 1.42
C ILE A 99 6.46 5.73 0.68
N GLU A 100 7.02 6.92 0.96
CA GLU A 100 8.30 7.39 0.42
C GLU A 100 9.41 6.38 0.71
N TYR A 101 9.58 6.00 1.98
CA TYR A 101 10.56 4.99 2.40
C TYR A 101 10.43 3.69 1.60
N LYS A 102 9.21 3.15 1.45
CA LYS A 102 8.99 1.89 0.71
C LYS A 102 9.40 2.02 -0.76
N TYR A 103 8.96 3.08 -1.45
CA TYR A 103 9.33 3.29 -2.85
C TYR A 103 10.84 3.43 -3.02
N THR A 104 11.50 4.24 -2.18
CA THR A 104 12.96 4.43 -2.25
C THR A 104 13.72 3.13 -2.00
N GLN A 105 13.30 2.32 -1.00
CA GLN A 105 13.94 1.03 -0.73
C GLN A 105 13.77 0.04 -1.88
N ASP A 106 12.57 -0.04 -2.46
CA ASP A 106 12.31 -0.96 -3.56
C ASP A 106 13.08 -0.56 -4.83
N ILE A 107 13.14 0.74 -5.15
CA ILE A 107 13.98 1.27 -6.25
C ILE A 107 15.45 0.96 -5.99
N LYS A 108 15.95 1.19 -4.77
CA LYS A 108 17.34 0.93 -4.41
C LYS A 108 17.69 -0.55 -4.57
N LYS A 109 16.79 -1.45 -4.16
CA LYS A 109 16.96 -2.89 -4.36
C LYS A 109 17.00 -3.26 -5.85
N ALA A 110 16.11 -2.68 -6.65
CA ALA A 110 16.10 -2.92 -8.10
C ALA A 110 17.35 -2.41 -8.80
N LYS A 111 17.95 -1.30 -8.33
CA LYS A 111 19.21 -0.75 -8.86
C LYS A 111 20.44 -1.58 -8.50
N ASN A 112 20.41 -2.26 -7.35
CA ASN A 112 21.52 -3.04 -6.83
C ASN A 112 21.43 -4.53 -7.17
N SER A 113 20.41 -4.94 -7.94
CA SER A 113 20.22 -6.30 -8.46
C SER A 113 20.58 -6.36 -9.93
#